data_AF-A0A7S2ND33-F1
#
_entry.id   AF-A0A7S2ND33-F1
#
_cell.length_a   1.000
_cell.length_b   1.000
_cell.length_c   1.000
_cell.angle_alpha   90.00
_cell.angle_beta   90.00
_cell.angle_gamma   90.00
#
_symmetry.space_group_name_H-M   'P 1'
#
loop_
_entity.id
_entity.type
_entity.pdbx_description
1 polymer ?
#
loop_
_entity_poly.entity_id
_entity_poly.type
_entity_poly.pdbx_seq_one_letter_code
_entity_poly.pdbx_strand_id
1 'polypeptide(L)'
;QAHLAEPLLASLACLQQLPGLTANRQPHPAMPTTMGINGFGRIGRLVTRAALSNPDVTVKAINDPFMDLKYMVYQLKYDSVHKTFPGTIATKTDGGKEFLVVNGAEIQVFHEKDPASIPWGASGAAYVCESTGVFTAKEKAELHLKGG
;
A
#
# COMPACT_ATOMS: atom_id res chain seq x y z
N GLN A 1 -2.98 46.57 -21.47
CA GLN A 1 -3.39 46.14 -20.11
C GLN A 1 -2.79 44.78 -19.83
N ALA A 2 -1.60 44.76 -19.24
CA ALA A 2 -0.91 43.55 -18.77
C ALA A 2 0.05 44.01 -17.67
N HIS A 3 -0.44 44.13 -16.43
CA HIS A 3 0.40 44.63 -15.34
C HIS A 3 0.10 43.99 -13.96
N LEU A 4 -0.56 42.83 -13.92
CA LEU A 4 -0.98 42.20 -12.65
C LEU A 4 -0.62 40.71 -12.55
N ALA A 5 0.50 40.27 -13.12
CA ALA A 5 0.94 38.88 -13.05
C ALA A 5 2.26 38.64 -12.29
N GLU A 6 2.92 39.69 -11.77
CA GLU A 6 4.22 39.54 -11.09
C GLU A 6 4.18 39.13 -9.60
N PRO A 7 3.21 39.52 -8.74
CA PRO A 7 3.33 39.26 -7.31
C PRO A 7 3.09 37.78 -6.92
N LEU A 8 2.37 37.00 -7.73
CA LEU A 8 2.13 35.56 -7.49
C LEU A 8 3.34 34.69 -7.87
N LEU A 9 4.07 35.06 -8.93
CA LEU A 9 5.30 34.37 -9.35
C LEU A 9 6.43 34.54 -8.32
N ALA A 10 6.52 35.72 -7.69
CA ALA A 10 7.48 35.97 -6.61
C ALA A 10 7.19 35.12 -5.36
N SER A 11 5.91 34.86 -5.05
CA SER A 11 5.52 34.01 -3.91
C SER A 11 5.81 32.52 -4.15
N LEU A 12 5.74 32.05 -5.39
CA LEU A 12 6.13 30.67 -5.74
C LEU A 12 7.66 30.48 -5.68
N ALA A 13 8.43 31.49 -6.10
CA ALA A 13 9.89 31.45 -6.02
C ALA A 13 10.38 31.41 -4.56
N CYS A 14 9.76 32.19 -3.66
CA CYS A 14 10.10 32.23 -2.24
C CYS A 14 9.88 30.88 -1.52
N LEU A 15 8.84 30.12 -1.91
CA LEU A 15 8.59 28.77 -1.40
C LEU A 15 9.67 27.76 -1.83
N GLN A 16 10.34 27.99 -2.97
CA GLN A 16 11.45 27.15 -3.44
C GLN A 16 12.79 27.45 -2.74
N GLN A 17 12.86 28.53 -1.95
CA GLN A 17 14.06 28.95 -1.23
C GLN A 17 14.02 28.65 0.27
N LEU A 18 13.00 27.95 0.76
CA LEU A 18 12.98 27.46 2.14
C LEU A 18 13.96 26.28 2.29
N PRO A 19 15.02 26.40 3.12
CA PRO A 19 15.89 25.28 3.43
C PRO A 19 15.09 24.26 4.25
N GLY A 20 14.69 23.17 3.61
CA GLY A 20 13.91 22.10 4.26
C GLY A 20 12.92 21.35 3.38
N LEU A 21 12.62 21.81 2.14
CA LEU A 21 11.69 21.11 1.25
C LEU A 21 12.33 20.17 0.21
N THR A 22 13.65 20.20 0.05
CA THR A 22 14.35 19.16 -0.71
C THR A 22 14.66 18.03 0.26
N ALA A 23 13.72 17.10 0.44
CA ALA A 23 14.05 15.81 1.03
C ALA A 23 15.20 15.23 0.21
N ASN A 24 16.40 15.27 0.80
CA ASN A 24 17.62 14.73 0.25
C ASN A 24 17.49 13.19 0.25
N ARG A 25 16.68 12.65 -0.68
CA ARG A 25 16.66 11.23 -0.96
C ARG A 25 17.93 10.95 -1.74
N GLN A 26 18.95 10.47 -1.05
CA GLN A 26 20.08 9.84 -1.70
C GLN A 26 19.52 8.76 -2.65
N PRO A 27 19.88 8.76 -3.94
CA PRO A 27 19.50 7.67 -4.83
C PRO A 27 20.29 6.44 -4.39
N HIS A 28 19.73 5.70 -3.43
CA HIS A 28 20.13 4.32 -3.23
C HIS A 28 19.79 3.56 -4.52
N PRO A 29 20.60 2.58 -4.95
CA PRO A 29 20.20 1.65 -6.01
C PRO A 29 18.98 0.88 -5.50
N ALA A 30 17.80 1.45 -5.69
CA ALA A 30 16.63 1.14 -4.91
C ALA A 30 15.96 -0.08 -5.53
N MET A 31 16.26 -1.25 -4.97
CA MET A 31 15.35 -2.38 -5.09
C MET A 31 13.96 -1.92 -4.61
N PRO A 32 12.86 -2.26 -5.34
CA PRO A 32 11.52 -1.86 -4.95
C PRO A 32 11.24 -2.26 -3.51
N THR A 33 10.72 -1.34 -2.72
CA THR A 33 10.34 -1.58 -1.32
C THR A 33 9.19 -2.57 -1.31
N THR A 34 9.39 -3.75 -0.73
CA THR A 34 8.33 -4.76 -0.64
C THR A 34 7.51 -4.58 0.62
N MET A 35 6.19 -4.71 0.50
CA MET A 35 5.30 -4.52 1.64
C MET A 35 4.14 -5.51 1.70
N GLY A 36 3.66 -5.76 2.91
CA GLY A 36 2.42 -6.44 3.23
C GLY A 36 1.39 -5.47 3.81
N ILE A 37 0.11 -5.82 3.72
CA ILE A 37 -0.98 -5.04 4.32
C ILE A 37 -1.77 -5.94 5.25
N ASN A 38 -1.89 -5.54 6.52
CA ASN A 38 -2.81 -6.16 7.46
C ASN A 38 -4.09 -5.31 7.60
N GLY A 39 -5.23 -5.91 7.28
CA GLY A 39 -6.54 -5.27 7.19
C GLY A 39 -6.81 -4.66 5.82
N PHE A 40 -7.77 -5.21 5.08
CA PHE A 40 -8.17 -4.71 3.74
C PHE A 40 -9.38 -3.76 3.79
N GLY A 41 -9.38 -2.94 4.85
CA GLY A 41 -10.38 -1.91 5.09
C GLY A 41 -10.16 -0.66 4.22
N ARG A 42 -10.73 0.47 4.64
CA ARG A 42 -10.64 1.73 3.89
C ARG A 42 -9.19 2.17 3.65
N ILE A 43 -8.36 2.19 4.70
CA ILE A 43 -6.95 2.60 4.59
C ILE A 43 -6.14 1.55 3.82
N GLY A 44 -6.23 0.27 4.17
CA GLY A 44 -5.51 -0.80 3.47
C GLY A 44 -5.72 -0.76 1.96
N ARG A 45 -6.96 -0.60 1.48
CA ARG A 45 -7.24 -0.51 0.03
C ARG A 45 -6.65 0.73 -0.63
N LEU A 46 -6.67 1.88 0.04
CA LEU A 46 -6.07 3.10 -0.49
C LEU A 46 -4.54 2.99 -0.56
N VAL A 47 -3.93 2.37 0.46
CA VAL A 47 -2.50 2.05 0.45
C VAL A 47 -2.18 1.10 -0.70
N THR A 48 -2.97 0.04 -0.93
CA THR A 48 -2.80 -0.85 -2.09
C THR A 48 -2.89 -0.08 -3.41
N ARG A 49 -3.92 0.77 -3.60
CA ARG A 49 -4.08 1.56 -4.83
C ARG A 49 -2.90 2.51 -5.07
N ALA A 50 -2.41 3.16 -4.02
CA ALA A 50 -1.26 4.04 -4.09
C ALA A 50 0.03 3.26 -4.41
N ALA A 51 0.25 2.13 -3.74
CA ALA A 51 1.41 1.27 -3.98
C ALA A 51 1.43 0.70 -5.40
N LEU A 52 0.29 0.26 -5.93
CA LEU A 52 0.16 -0.20 -7.32
C LEU A 52 0.44 0.87 -8.37
N SER A 53 0.34 2.15 -8.00
CA SER A 53 0.64 3.29 -8.88
C SER A 53 2.08 3.79 -8.72
N ASN A 54 2.86 3.21 -7.81
CA ASN A 54 4.22 3.64 -7.49
C ASN A 54 5.22 2.54 -7.86
N PRO A 55 6.12 2.75 -8.83
CA PRO A 55 7.10 1.75 -9.24
C PRO A 55 8.11 1.38 -8.14
N ASP A 56 8.30 2.25 -7.14
CA ASP A 56 9.26 2.03 -6.05
C ASP A 56 8.72 1.08 -4.96
N VAL A 57 7.46 0.63 -5.07
CA VAL A 57 6.78 -0.18 -4.04
C VAL A 57 6.16 -1.42 -4.68
N THR A 58 6.30 -2.57 -4.02
CA THR A 58 5.66 -3.82 -4.44
C THR A 58 4.86 -4.42 -3.29
N VAL A 59 3.56 -4.55 -3.47
CA VAL A 59 2.69 -5.26 -2.52
C VAL A 59 2.86 -6.76 -2.74
N LYS A 60 3.27 -7.49 -1.70
CA LYS A 60 3.51 -8.93 -1.75
C LYS A 60 2.40 -9.74 -1.13
N ALA A 61 1.79 -9.21 -0.06
CA ALA A 61 0.78 -9.92 0.70
C ALA A 61 -0.29 -8.99 1.27
N ILE A 62 -1.51 -9.51 1.40
CA ILE A 62 -2.63 -8.87 2.09
C ILE A 62 -3.21 -9.90 3.07
N ASN A 63 -3.48 -9.49 4.30
CA ASN A 63 -4.17 -10.30 5.29
C ASN A 63 -5.49 -9.64 5.71
N ASP A 64 -6.59 -10.39 5.65
CA ASP A 64 -7.86 -9.98 6.28
C ASP A 64 -8.69 -11.23 6.65
N PRO A 65 -8.88 -11.53 7.95
CA PRO A 65 -9.57 -12.75 8.39
C PRO A 65 -11.09 -12.74 8.17
N PHE A 66 -11.66 -11.61 7.74
CA PHE A 66 -13.11 -11.44 7.59
C PHE A 66 -13.53 -11.16 6.15
N MET A 67 -12.58 -11.14 5.21
CA MET A 67 -12.83 -10.77 3.83
C MET A 67 -12.41 -11.90 2.90
N ASP A 68 -13.34 -12.40 2.09
CA ASP A 68 -13.03 -13.39 1.06
C ASP A 68 -12.40 -12.73 -0.19
N LEU A 69 -11.70 -13.53 -0.99
CA LEU A 69 -11.00 -13.05 -2.18
C LEU A 69 -11.95 -12.37 -3.20
N LYS A 70 -13.17 -12.87 -3.34
CA LYS A 70 -14.18 -12.32 -4.26
C LYS A 70 -14.62 -10.92 -3.82
N TYR A 71 -14.79 -10.70 -2.53
CA TYR A 71 -15.16 -9.41 -1.96
C TYR A 71 -13.98 -8.45 -2.01
N MET A 72 -12.73 -8.92 -1.84
CA MET A 72 -11.53 -8.09 -2.06
C MET A 72 -11.50 -7.51 -3.48
N VAL A 73 -11.79 -8.33 -4.51
CA VAL A 73 -11.89 -7.86 -5.90
C VAL A 73 -12.94 -6.77 -6.04
N TYR A 74 -14.14 -7.00 -5.49
CA TYR A 74 -15.22 -6.02 -5.55
C TYR A 74 -14.84 -4.69 -4.89
N GLN A 75 -14.28 -4.75 -3.68
CA GLN A 75 -13.91 -3.58 -2.88
C GLN A 75 -12.71 -2.82 -3.46
N LEU A 76 -11.79 -3.51 -4.14
CA LEU A 76 -10.71 -2.85 -4.86
C LEU A 76 -11.22 -2.23 -6.17
N LYS A 77 -12.11 -2.92 -6.88
CA LYS A 77 -12.66 -2.47 -8.17
C LYS A 77 -13.56 -1.26 -8.01
N TYR A 78 -14.42 -1.21 -6.99
CA TYR A 78 -15.42 -0.16 -6.82
C TYR A 78 -15.20 0.59 -5.50
N ASP A 79 -14.87 1.88 -5.60
CA ASP A 79 -14.81 2.79 -4.46
C ASP A 79 -15.73 4.00 -4.70
N SER A 80 -16.58 4.32 -3.72
CA SER A 80 -17.56 5.40 -3.86
C SER A 80 -16.91 6.79 -4.00
N VAL A 81 -15.75 6.99 -3.36
CA VAL A 81 -15.02 8.26 -3.32
C VAL A 81 -14.03 8.32 -4.48
N HIS A 82 -13.18 7.31 -4.61
CA HIS A 82 -12.07 7.26 -5.57
C HIS A 82 -12.41 6.58 -6.90
N LYS A 83 -13.70 6.29 -7.10
CA LYS A 83 -14.26 5.67 -8.31
C LYS A 83 -13.64 4.31 -8.60
N THR A 84 -13.99 3.78 -9.77
CA THR A 84 -13.53 2.47 -10.24
C THR A 84 -12.00 2.44 -10.38
N PHE A 85 -11.38 1.32 -10.01
CA PHE A 85 -9.95 1.12 -10.20
C PHE A 85 -9.60 1.06 -11.70
N PRO A 86 -8.64 1.87 -12.20
CA PRO A 86 -8.26 1.90 -13.60
C PRO A 86 -7.24 0.80 -13.91
N GLY A 87 -7.68 -0.46 -13.91
CA GLY A 87 -6.80 -1.60 -14.19
C GLY A 87 -7.52 -2.95 -14.19
N THR A 88 -6.76 -4.02 -14.41
CA THR A 88 -7.28 -5.38 -14.38
C THR A 88 -7.16 -5.95 -12.97
N ILE A 89 -8.21 -6.60 -12.51
CA ILE A 89 -8.24 -7.29 -11.22
C ILE A 89 -8.82 -8.68 -11.48
N ALA A 90 -8.06 -9.70 -11.10
CA ALA A 90 -8.44 -11.09 -11.20
C ALA A 90 -8.05 -11.83 -9.92
N THR A 91 -8.47 -13.07 -9.82
CA THR A 91 -8.13 -13.98 -8.71
C THR A 91 -7.42 -15.19 -9.27
N LYS A 92 -6.43 -15.69 -8.55
CA LYS A 92 -5.74 -16.94 -8.86
C LYS A 92 -5.68 -17.78 -7.60
N THR A 93 -5.85 -19.09 -7.75
CA THR A 93 -5.62 -20.06 -6.67
C THR A 93 -4.61 -21.07 -7.16
N ASP A 94 -3.54 -21.27 -6.41
CA ASP A 94 -2.47 -22.21 -6.76
C ASP A 94 -1.95 -22.92 -5.51
N GLY A 95 -1.93 -24.25 -5.53
CA GLY A 95 -1.49 -25.07 -4.40
C GLY A 95 -2.22 -24.78 -3.08
N GLY A 96 -3.51 -24.38 -3.13
CA GLY A 96 -4.30 -24.00 -1.96
C GLY A 96 -4.02 -22.59 -1.43
N LYS A 97 -3.17 -21.81 -2.10
CA LYS A 97 -2.92 -20.39 -1.80
C LYS A 97 -3.79 -19.51 -2.67
N GLU A 98 -4.29 -18.43 -2.09
CA GLU A 98 -5.11 -17.44 -2.77
C GLU A 98 -4.28 -16.22 -3.16
N PHE A 99 -4.53 -15.71 -4.35
CA PHE A 99 -3.84 -14.55 -4.90
C PHE A 99 -4.83 -13.57 -5.53
N LEU A 100 -4.67 -12.30 -5.16
CA LEU A 100 -5.25 -11.17 -5.87
C LEU A 100 -4.29 -10.75 -6.98
N VAL A 101 -4.72 -10.84 -8.22
CA VAL A 101 -3.89 -10.50 -9.39
C VAL A 101 -4.31 -9.13 -9.90
N VAL A 102 -3.45 -8.13 -9.77
CA VAL A 102 -3.73 -6.75 -10.18
C VAL A 102 -2.74 -6.30 -11.23
N ASN A 103 -3.22 -5.92 -12.42
CA ASN A 103 -2.37 -5.57 -13.56
C ASN A 103 -1.29 -6.63 -13.88
N GLY A 104 -1.62 -7.91 -13.65
CA GLY A 104 -0.71 -9.05 -13.84
C GLY A 104 0.23 -9.34 -12.66
N ALA A 105 0.29 -8.48 -11.63
CA ALA A 105 1.06 -8.73 -10.42
C ALA A 105 0.28 -9.60 -9.43
N GLU A 106 0.88 -10.68 -8.95
CA GLU A 106 0.27 -11.59 -7.97
C GLU A 106 0.55 -11.11 -6.54
N ILE A 107 -0.51 -10.91 -5.76
CA ILE A 107 -0.47 -10.51 -4.35
C ILE A 107 -1.09 -11.65 -3.55
N GLN A 108 -0.32 -12.27 -2.66
CA GLN A 108 -0.82 -13.39 -1.85
C GLN A 108 -1.83 -12.89 -0.82
N VAL A 109 -2.92 -13.64 -0.63
CA VAL A 109 -3.97 -13.31 0.33
C VAL A 109 -3.97 -14.33 1.48
N PHE A 110 -4.12 -13.82 2.71
CA PHE A 110 -4.20 -14.57 3.95
C PHE A 110 -5.45 -14.18 4.74
N HIS A 111 -5.88 -15.08 5.63
CA HIS A 111 -7.07 -14.90 6.49
C HIS A 111 -6.76 -15.20 7.96
N GLU A 112 -5.57 -14.83 8.41
CA GLU A 112 -5.11 -15.08 9.78
C GLU A 112 -5.61 -14.00 10.74
N LYS A 113 -6.05 -14.44 11.93
CA LYS A 113 -6.44 -13.54 13.02
C LYS A 113 -5.28 -13.16 13.93
N ASP A 114 -4.30 -14.05 14.04
CA ASP A 114 -3.08 -13.80 14.81
C ASP A 114 -2.01 -13.19 13.89
N PRO A 115 -1.56 -11.95 14.13
CA PRO A 115 -0.51 -11.32 13.34
C PRO A 115 0.81 -12.10 13.29
N ALA A 116 1.11 -12.88 14.33
CA ALA A 116 2.34 -13.67 14.41
C ALA A 116 2.33 -14.89 13.49
N SER A 117 1.15 -15.36 13.07
CA SER A 117 0.98 -16.52 12.18
C SER A 117 1.03 -16.13 10.70
N ILE A 118 0.97 -14.84 10.38
CA ILE A 118 0.99 -14.39 8.98
C ILE A 118 2.43 -14.54 8.45
N PRO A 119 2.65 -15.29 7.37
CA PRO A 119 4.01 -15.63 6.92
C PRO A 119 4.62 -14.53 6.03
N TRP A 120 4.80 -13.33 6.59
CA TRP A 120 5.34 -12.15 5.91
C TRP A 120 6.70 -12.40 5.27
N GLY A 121 7.61 -13.07 5.99
CA GLY A 121 8.94 -13.39 5.50
C GLY A 121 8.90 -14.34 4.29
N ALA A 122 7.97 -15.30 4.27
CA ALA A 122 7.79 -16.21 3.14
C ALA A 122 7.18 -15.49 1.91
N SER A 123 6.33 -14.49 2.14
CA SER A 123 5.81 -13.63 1.07
C SER A 123 6.83 -12.58 0.60
N GLY A 124 7.90 -12.35 1.36
CA GLY A 124 8.94 -11.37 1.04
C GLY A 124 8.52 -9.92 1.32
N ALA A 125 7.63 -9.70 2.27
CA ALA A 125 7.20 -8.36 2.70
C ALA A 125 8.18 -7.78 3.73
N ALA A 126 8.95 -6.75 3.37
CA ALA A 126 9.90 -6.11 4.29
C ALA A 126 9.23 -5.11 5.24
N TYR A 127 8.11 -4.51 4.82
CA TYR A 127 7.32 -3.59 5.63
C TYR A 127 5.88 -4.09 5.74
N VAL A 128 5.24 -3.87 6.89
CA VAL A 128 3.82 -4.17 7.07
C VAL A 128 3.05 -2.89 7.35
N CYS A 129 2.03 -2.62 6.54
CA CYS A 129 1.02 -1.61 6.83
C CYS A 129 -0.04 -2.24 7.74
N GLU A 130 0.07 -1.99 9.04
CA GLU A 130 -0.96 -2.36 10.01
C GLU A 130 -2.11 -1.36 9.96
N SER A 131 -3.23 -1.77 9.34
CA SER A 131 -4.40 -0.92 9.09
C SER A 131 -5.72 -1.55 9.53
N THR A 132 -5.67 -2.57 10.40
CA THR A 132 -6.85 -3.17 11.05
C THR A 132 -7.45 -2.24 12.10
N GLY A 133 -6.63 -1.38 12.71
CA GLY A 133 -7.00 -0.52 13.83
C GLY A 133 -7.02 -1.23 15.19
N VAL A 134 -6.65 -2.52 15.26
CA VAL A 134 -6.65 -3.33 16.49
C VAL A 134 -5.26 -3.37 17.16
N PHE A 135 -4.20 -3.44 16.36
CA PHE A 135 -2.81 -3.61 16.82
C PHE A 135 -2.06 -2.27 16.84
N THR A 136 -2.60 -1.28 17.54
CA THR A 136 -2.10 0.11 17.54
C THR A 136 -1.01 0.40 18.58
N ALA A 137 -0.78 -0.53 19.51
CA ALA A 137 0.31 -0.45 20.48
C ALA A 137 1.57 -1.13 19.92
N LYS A 138 2.75 -0.66 20.34
CA LYS A 138 4.04 -1.18 19.85
C LYS A 138 4.15 -2.69 20.05
N GLU A 139 3.84 -3.17 21.25
CA GLU A 139 3.96 -4.58 21.65
C GLU A 139 3.03 -5.47 20.83
N LYS A 140 1.89 -4.92 20.40
CA LYS A 140 0.93 -5.61 19.54
C LYS A 140 1.39 -5.64 18.08
N ALA A 141 1.92 -4.53 17.58
CA ALA A 141 2.45 -4.43 16.21
C ALA A 141 3.71 -5.29 16.02
N GLU A 142 4.54 -5.44 17.07
CA GLU A 142 5.73 -6.30 17.06
C GLU A 142 5.42 -7.78 16.78
N LEU A 143 4.16 -8.23 16.94
CA LEU A 143 3.75 -9.57 16.55
C LEU A 143 3.98 -9.84 15.06
N HIS A 144 3.89 -8.82 14.19
CA HIS A 144 4.20 -8.97 12.76
C HIS A 144 5.64 -9.42 12.50
N LEU A 145 6.59 -9.00 13.33
CA LEU A 145 8.00 -9.38 13.19
C LEU A 145 8.22 -10.88 13.43
N LYS A 146 7.32 -11.55 14.15
CA LYS A 146 7.37 -13.00 14.34
C LYS A 146 6.99 -13.77 13.07
N GLY A 147 6.21 -13.16 12.20
CA GLY A 147 5.84 -13.70 10.88
C GLY A 147 6.96 -13.61 9.84
N GLY A 148 8.10 -12.99 10.18
CA GLY A 148 9.27 -12.78 9.33
C GLY A 148 9.33 -11.37 8.77
#